data_AF-A0A315Y0M2-F1
#
_entry.id   AF-A0A315Y0M2-F1
#
_cell.length_a   1.000
_cell.length_b   1.000
_cell.length_c   1.000
_cell.angle_alpha   90.00
_cell.angle_beta   90.00
_cell.angle_gamma   90.00
#
_symmetry.space_group_name_H-M   'P 1'
#
loop_
_entity.id
_entity.type
_entity.pdbx_description
1 polymer ?
#
loop_
_entity_poly.entity_id
_entity_poly.type
_entity_poly.pdbx_seq_one_letter_code
_entity_poly.pdbx_strand_id
1 'polypeptide(L)'
;MARSEKKSFVLYYDLEQHVQLLSDEQLGRLLRAVFAYEIRGEIPNFNDDLLSLCFSFIKVQLDIDKEKYRERCEKNTENGKKGGRPPKIQNSDETETEDNNSYNHIPIPAYGKDFK
;
A
#
# COMPACT_ATOMS: atom_id res chain seq x y z
N MET A 1 -10.62 18.03 9.90
CA MET A 1 -9.34 17.32 9.77
C MET A 1 -9.08 17.11 8.29
N ALA A 2 -7.94 17.60 7.77
CA ALA A 2 -7.59 17.40 6.37
C ALA A 2 -7.38 15.91 6.09
N ARG A 3 -8.14 15.35 5.15
CA ARG A 3 -7.95 13.98 4.67
C ARG A 3 -6.55 13.91 4.08
N SER A 4 -5.68 13.05 4.60
CA SER A 4 -4.35 12.86 4.02
C SER A 4 -4.53 12.36 2.59
N GLU A 5 -4.14 13.17 1.61
CA GLU A 5 -4.18 12.75 0.22
C GLU A 5 -3.17 11.62 -0.02
N LYS A 6 -3.54 10.66 -0.89
CA LYS A 6 -2.70 9.52 -1.26
C LYS A 6 -1.42 10.07 -1.92
N LYS A 7 -0.25 9.80 -1.32
CA LYS A 7 1.04 10.37 -1.76
C LYS A 7 1.82 9.50 -2.74
N SER A 8 1.36 8.28 -2.97
CA SER A 8 2.08 7.29 -3.77
C SER A 8 1.11 6.34 -4.44
N PHE A 9 1.54 5.75 -5.54
CA PHE A 9 0.91 4.59 -6.16
C PHE A 9 1.95 3.47 -6.27
N VAL A 10 1.48 2.26 -6.51
CA VAL A 10 2.32 1.08 -6.67
C VAL A 10 2.23 0.62 -8.12
N LEU A 11 3.37 0.26 -8.70
CA LEU A 11 3.42 -0.45 -9.97
C LEU A 11 3.72 -1.92 -9.67
N TYR A 12 2.92 -2.81 -10.25
CA TYR A 12 3.03 -4.26 -10.04
C TYR A 12 3.95 -4.89 -11.09
N TYR A 13 4.55 -6.03 -10.75
CA TYR A 13 5.47 -6.73 -11.65
C TYR A 13 4.82 -7.12 -12.99
N ASP A 14 3.52 -7.39 -12.99
CA ASP A 14 2.76 -7.70 -14.22
C ASP A 14 2.83 -6.57 -15.27
N LEU A 15 3.13 -5.34 -14.83
CA LEU A 15 3.32 -4.22 -15.74
C LEU A 15 4.54 -4.40 -16.66
N GLU A 16 5.56 -5.17 -16.23
CA GLU A 16 6.77 -5.44 -17.01
C GLU A 16 6.44 -5.93 -18.42
N GLN A 17 5.49 -6.86 -18.51
CA GLN A 17 5.03 -7.49 -19.76
C GLN A 17 4.53 -6.46 -20.78
N HIS A 18 3.94 -5.37 -20.28
CA HIS A 18 3.39 -4.31 -21.11
C HIS A 18 4.43 -3.26 -21.49
N VAL A 19 5.34 -2.92 -20.57
CA VAL A 19 6.35 -1.88 -20.82
C VAL A 19 7.54 -2.37 -21.63
N GLN A 20 7.83 -3.67 -21.64
CA GLN A 20 8.88 -4.25 -22.51
C GLN A 20 8.58 -4.08 -24.00
N LEU A 21 7.31 -3.89 -24.38
CA LEU A 21 6.89 -3.67 -25.77
C LEU A 21 7.04 -2.21 -26.21
N LEU A 22 7.35 -1.29 -25.28
CA LEU A 22 7.42 0.14 -25.53
C LEU A 22 8.87 0.58 -25.76
N SER A 23 9.06 1.60 -26.60
CA SER A 23 10.31 2.35 -26.66
C SER A 23 10.50 3.22 -25.41
N ASP A 24 11.74 3.64 -25.13
CA ASP A 24 12.04 4.52 -24.00
C ASP A 24 11.25 5.85 -24.05
N GLU A 25 11.03 6.39 -25.25
CA GLU A 25 10.22 7.61 -25.44
C GLU A 25 8.75 7.35 -25.08
N GLN A 26 8.21 6.23 -25.55
CA GLN A 26 6.85 5.78 -25.23
C GLN A 26 6.68 5.55 -23.73
N LEU A 27 7.63 4.89 -23.08
CA LEU A 27 7.63 4.66 -21.64
C LEU A 27 7.66 5.98 -20.85
N GLY A 28 8.49 6.93 -21.28
CA GLY A 28 8.54 8.27 -20.67
C GLY A 28 7.24 9.07 -20.84
N ARG A 29 6.53 8.90 -21.96
CA ARG A 29 5.20 9.50 -22.18
C ARG A 29 4.14 8.84 -21.31
N LEU A 30 4.15 7.51 -21.24
CA LEU A 30 3.24 6.72 -20.40
C LEU A 30 3.38 7.09 -18.93
N LEU A 31 4.61 7.16 -18.41
CA LEU A 31 4.87 7.49 -17.01
C LEU A 31 4.35 8.89 -16.64
N ARG A 32 4.58 9.89 -17.49
CA ARG A 32 4.04 11.25 -17.30
C ARG A 32 2.51 11.27 -17.26
N ALA A 33 1.88 10.50 -18.14
CA ALA A 33 0.43 10.33 -18.19
C ALA A 33 -0.13 9.69 -16.90
N VAL A 34 0.55 8.67 -16.38
CA VAL A 34 0.18 8.04 -15.11
C VAL A 34 0.20 9.04 -13.95
N PHE A 35 1.25 9.86 -13.85
CA PHE A 35 1.32 10.92 -12.85
C PHE A 35 0.22 11.97 -13.04
N ALA A 36 -0.04 12.40 -14.28
CA ALA A 36 -1.11 13.34 -14.58
C ALA A 36 -2.48 12.79 -14.15
N TYR A 37 -2.74 11.50 -14.38
CA TYR A 37 -3.96 10.84 -13.95
C TYR A 37 -4.06 10.72 -12.42
N GLU A 38 -3.00 10.28 -11.72
CA GLU A 38 -3.05 10.13 -10.27
C GLU A 38 -3.19 11.47 -9.53
N ILE A 39 -2.52 12.52 -10.02
CA ILE A 39 -2.49 13.84 -9.35
C ILE A 39 -3.70 14.70 -9.75
N ARG A 40 -4.06 14.72 -11.04
CA ARG A 40 -5.05 15.65 -11.61
C ARG A 40 -6.30 14.99 -12.18
N GLY A 41 -6.32 13.66 -12.30
CA GLY A 41 -7.42 12.93 -12.95
C GLY A 41 -7.48 13.12 -14.46
N GLU A 42 -6.40 13.61 -15.07
CA GLU A 42 -6.34 13.86 -16.51
C GLU A 42 -6.27 12.53 -17.27
N ILE A 43 -7.19 12.34 -18.23
CA ILE A 43 -7.13 11.22 -19.17
C ILE A 43 -6.29 11.69 -20.37
N PRO A 44 -5.06 11.16 -20.53
CA PRO A 44 -4.20 11.51 -21.65
C PRO A 44 -4.81 11.03 -22.97
N ASN A 45 -4.69 11.86 -24.01
CA ASN A 45 -4.99 11.46 -25.38
C ASN A 45 -3.67 11.12 -26.08
N PHE A 46 -3.48 9.85 -26.44
CA PHE A 46 -2.32 9.42 -27.20
C PHE A 46 -2.70 9.18 -28.66
N ASN A 47 -1.85 9.61 -29.57
CA ASN A 47 -1.94 9.24 -30.99
C ASN A 47 -1.42 7.82 -31.27
N ASP A 48 -1.17 7.04 -30.21
CA ASP A 48 -0.55 5.72 -30.24
C ASP A 48 -1.45 4.73 -29.50
N ASP A 49 -1.95 3.75 -30.24
CA ASP A 49 -2.92 2.77 -29.74
C ASP A 49 -2.32 1.86 -28.67
N LEU A 50 -1.04 1.48 -28.81
CA LEU A 50 -0.35 0.64 -27.83
C LEU A 50 -0.19 1.39 -26.51
N LEU A 51 0.19 2.67 -26.56
CA LEU A 51 0.28 3.51 -25.37
C LEU A 51 -1.07 3.67 -24.67
N SER A 52 -2.13 3.87 -25.46
CA SER A 52 -3.51 4.00 -24.95
C SER A 52 -3.96 2.72 -24.26
N LEU A 53 -3.64 1.57 -24.84
CA LEU A 53 -3.94 0.27 -24.26
C LEU A 53 -3.16 0.03 -22.96
N CYS A 54 -1.85 0.26 -22.95
CA CYS A 54 -1.02 0.16 -21.74
C CYS A 54 -1.53 1.07 -20.62
N PHE A 55 -1.87 2.32 -20.95
CA PHE A 55 -2.45 3.25 -19.98
C PHE A 55 -3.79 2.75 -19.44
N SER A 56 -4.65 2.15 -20.27
CA SER A 56 -5.94 1.62 -19.83
C SER A 56 -5.80 0.54 -18.75
N PHE A 57 -4.82 -0.35 -18.88
CA PHE A 57 -4.54 -1.38 -17.88
C PHE A 57 -4.06 -0.78 -16.56
N ILE A 58 -3.10 0.16 -16.62
CA ILE A 58 -2.61 0.86 -15.43
C ILE A 58 -3.75 1.62 -14.75
N LYS A 59 -4.58 2.32 -15.52
CA LYS A 59 -5.72 3.08 -15.02
C LYS A 59 -6.68 2.20 -14.21
N VAL A 60 -7.04 1.03 -14.73
CA VAL A 60 -7.92 0.08 -14.01
C VAL A 60 -7.31 -0.30 -12.66
N GLN A 61 -6.01 -0.60 -12.61
CA GLN A 61 -5.34 -0.96 -11.37
C GLN A 61 -5.30 0.20 -10.37
N LEU A 62 -5.01 1.41 -10.84
CA LEU A 62 -4.99 2.62 -10.01
C LEU A 62 -6.35 2.91 -9.39
N ASP A 63 -7.44 2.71 -10.15
CA ASP A 63 -8.80 2.90 -9.67
C ASP A 63 -9.16 1.88 -8.58
N ILE A 64 -8.78 0.61 -8.77
CA ILE A 64 -8.92 -0.44 -7.74
C ILE A 64 -8.15 -0.06 -6.47
N ASP A 65 -6.93 0.44 -6.60
CA ASP A 65 -6.10 0.81 -5.45
C ASP A 65 -6.64 2.05 -4.74
N LYS A 66 -7.18 3.02 -5.48
CA LYS A 66 -7.89 4.18 -4.92
C LYS A 66 -9.09 3.74 -4.11
N GLU A 67 -9.87 2.79 -4.61
CA GLU A 67 -11.03 2.23 -3.90
C GLU A 67 -10.59 1.55 -2.60
N LYS A 68 -9.63 0.62 -2.67
CA LYS A 68 -9.10 -0.09 -1.50
C LYS A 68 -8.53 0.87 -0.45
N TYR A 69 -7.84 1.92 -0.89
CA TYR A 69 -7.33 2.96 -0.01
C TYR A 69 -8.48 3.71 0.68
N ARG A 70 -9.51 4.08 -0.07
CA ARG A 70 -10.70 4.77 0.44
C ARG A 70 -11.40 3.94 1.52
N GLU A 71 -11.67 2.67 1.25
CA GLU A 71 -12.29 1.75 2.22
C GLU A 71 -11.47 1.62 3.51
N ARG A 72 -10.14 1.50 3.39
CA ARG A 72 -9.25 1.40 4.55
C ARG A 72 -9.27 2.69 5.38
N CYS A 73 -9.29 3.86 4.74
CA CYS A 73 -9.43 5.13 5.43
C CYS A 73 -10.76 5.24 6.18
N GLU A 74 -11.86 4.79 5.58
CA GLU A 74 -13.19 4.78 6.21
C GLU A 74 -13.23 3.87 7.43
N LYS A 75 -12.79 2.62 7.30
CA LYS A 75 -12.67 1.66 8.42
C LYS A 75 -11.80 2.21 9.55
N ASN A 76 -10.64 2.81 9.23
CA ASN A 76 -9.77 3.41 10.23
C ASN A 76 -10.42 4.61 10.93
N THR A 77 -11.20 5.41 10.19
CA THR A 77 -11.94 6.54 10.76
C THR A 77 -13.02 6.03 11.73
N GLU A 78 -13.76 4.99 11.36
CA GLU A 78 -14.76 4.36 12.23
C GLU A 78 -14.13 3.75 13.49
N ASN A 79 -13.01 3.04 13.34
CA ASN A 79 -12.27 2.48 14.48
C ASN A 79 -11.71 3.58 15.40
N GLY A 80 -11.23 4.68 14.82
CA GLY A 80 -10.80 5.86 15.57
C GLY A 80 -11.95 6.49 16.36
N LYS A 81 -13.16 6.59 15.78
CA LYS A 81 -14.36 7.07 16.49
C LYS A 81 -14.76 6.17 17.66
N LYS A 82 -14.57 4.86 17.53
CA LYS A 82 -14.85 3.86 18.58
C LYS A 82 -13.84 3.90 19.74
N GLY A 83 -12.73 4.63 19.59
CA GLY A 83 -11.67 4.73 20.58
C GLY A 83 -10.71 3.53 20.49
N GLY A 84 -9.44 3.81 20.19
CA GLY A 84 -8.41 2.76 20.09
C GLY A 84 -7.78 2.35 21.41
N ARG A 85 -8.06 3.09 22.50
CA ARG A 85 -7.49 2.81 23.81
C ARG A 85 -8.48 1.92 24.59
N PRO A 86 -8.14 0.65 24.89
CA PRO A 86 -8.97 -0.14 25.79
C PRO A 86 -9.13 0.60 27.14
N PRO A 87 -10.33 0.57 27.73
CA PRO A 87 -10.58 1.27 28.98
C PRO A 87 -9.62 0.76 30.06
N LYS A 88 -9.04 1.69 30.83
CA LYS A 88 -8.17 1.36 31.94
C LYS A 88 -9.04 0.65 32.99
N ILE A 89 -8.88 -0.66 33.14
CA ILE A 89 -9.53 -1.43 34.20
C ILE A 89 -8.99 -0.84 35.52
N GLN A 90 -9.84 -0.13 36.26
CA GLN A 90 -9.54 0.25 37.63
C GLN A 90 -9.83 -0.99 38.48
N ASN A 91 -8.82 -1.84 38.66
CA ASN A 91 -8.87 -2.86 39.70
C ASN A 91 -8.62 -2.13 41.03
N SER A 92 -9.69 -1.86 41.78
CA SER A 92 -9.59 -1.86 43.23
C SER A 92 -9.56 -3.32 43.66
N ASP A 93 -8.37 -3.85 43.85
CA ASP A 93 -7.94 -4.39 45.14
C ASP A 93 -6.62 -5.14 44.97
N GLU A 94 -5.75 -4.85 45.93
CA GLU A 94 -4.35 -5.19 46.02
C GLU A 94 -4.17 -6.66 46.37
N THR A 95 -3.27 -7.36 45.65
CA THR A 95 -2.27 -8.26 46.26
C THR A 95 -1.10 -8.43 45.28
N GLU A 96 0.02 -7.79 45.59
CA GLU A 96 1.38 -8.24 45.22
C GLU A 96 1.62 -9.61 45.92
N THR A 97 2.39 -10.61 45.48
CA THR A 97 3.56 -10.81 44.61
C THR A 97 3.49 -12.28 44.13
N GLU A 98 3.96 -12.70 42.96
CA GLU A 98 5.33 -13.19 42.74
C GLU A 98 5.55 -13.54 41.25
N ASP A 99 6.76 -13.26 40.80
CA ASP A 99 7.37 -13.52 39.49
C ASP A 99 7.15 -14.96 38.98
N ASN A 100 6.74 -15.09 37.70
CA ASN A 100 7.13 -16.24 36.87
C ASN A 100 7.20 -15.82 35.39
N ASN A 101 8.34 -15.22 35.08
CA ASN A 101 8.89 -15.04 33.75
C ASN A 101 8.97 -16.39 33.00
N SER A 102 8.18 -16.57 31.94
CA SER A 102 8.46 -17.55 30.89
C SER A 102 8.52 -16.84 29.54
N TYR A 103 9.74 -16.45 29.17
CA TYR A 103 10.10 -16.11 27.81
C TYR A 103 9.73 -17.27 26.89
N ASN A 104 8.67 -17.12 26.08
CA ASN A 104 8.60 -17.85 24.81
C ASN A 104 9.56 -17.19 23.82
N HIS A 105 10.84 -17.47 24.05
CA HIS A 105 11.89 -17.46 23.04
C HIS A 105 11.46 -18.38 21.89
N ILE A 106 11.02 -17.79 20.77
CA ILE A 106 10.90 -18.56 19.53
C ILE A 106 12.33 -18.73 19.01
N PRO A 107 12.88 -19.95 18.92
CA PRO A 107 14.21 -20.15 18.38
C PRO A 107 14.23 -19.72 16.91
N ILE A 108 15.14 -18.81 16.58
CA ILE A 108 15.48 -18.48 15.19
C ILE A 108 16.29 -19.65 14.63
N PRO A 109 15.87 -20.32 13.55
CA PRO A 109 16.70 -21.33 12.91
C PRO A 109 17.95 -20.65 12.34
N ALA A 110 19.12 -21.09 12.81
CA ALA A 110 20.40 -20.64 12.28
C ALA A 110 20.57 -21.15 10.84
N TYR A 111 20.47 -20.25 9.87
CA TYR A 111 21.02 -20.52 8.54
C TYR A 111 22.54 -20.61 8.67
N GLY A 112 23.04 -21.84 8.62
CA GLY A 112 24.47 -22.13 8.62
C GLY A 112 25.16 -21.46 7.44
N LYS A 113 26.08 -20.55 7.74
CA LYS A 113 27.23 -20.29 6.89
C LYS A 113 28.19 -21.45 7.11
N ASP A 114 28.40 -22.26 6.08
CA ASP A 114 29.68 -22.91 5.76
C ASP A 114 29.56 -23.49 4.33
N PHE A 115 29.71 -22.62 3.34
CA PHE A 115 30.17 -23.03 2.01
C PHE A 115 31.69 -23.18 2.09
N LYS A 116 32.17 -24.40 1.86
CA LYS A 116 33.55 -24.68 1.49
C LYS A 116 33.57 -25.24 0.08
#